data_AF-A0A8T5UHU3-F1
#
_entry.id   AF-A0A8T5UHU3-F1
#
_cell.length_a   1.000
_cell.length_b   1.000
_cell.length_c   1.000
_cell.angle_alpha   90.00
_cell.angle_beta   90.00
_cell.angle_gamma   90.00
#
_symmetry.space_group_name_H-M   'P 1'
#
loop_
_entity.id
_entity.type
_entity.pdbx_description
1 polymer ?
#
loop_
_entity_poly.entity_id
_entity_poly.type
_entity_poly.pdbx_seq_one_letter_code
_entity_poly.pdbx_strand_id
1 'polypeptide(L)' 'LSAAVESGIRIAFAYGITLIGFVRGNSMNIYSRADRIVASTL' A
#
# COMPACT_ATOMS: atom_id res chain seq x y z
N LEU A 1 -4.87 5.46 -7.92
CA LEU A 1 -6.05 5.78 -8.76
C LEU A 1 -7.39 5.49 -8.06
N SER A 2 -7.57 4.37 -7.34
CA SER A 2 -8.79 4.08 -6.55
C SER A 2 -8.49 3.43 -5.19
N ALA A 3 -9.53 3.12 -4.41
CA ALA A 3 -9.47 2.38 -3.15
C ALA A 3 -9.29 0.87 -3.39
N ALA A 4 -8.65 0.19 -2.42
CA ALA A 4 -8.70 -1.25 -2.32
C ALA A 4 -10.01 -1.69 -1.64
N VAL A 5 -10.54 -2.84 -2.04
CA VAL A 5 -11.68 -3.49 -1.36
C VAL A 5 -11.19 -4.32 -0.18
N GLU A 6 -12.02 -4.47 0.86
CA GLU A 6 -11.68 -5.14 2.12
C GLU A 6 -11.11 -6.56 1.92
N SER A 7 -11.70 -7.34 1.00
CA SER A 7 -11.22 -8.69 0.69
C SER A 7 -9.78 -8.69 0.15
N GLY A 8 -9.44 -7.73 -0.71
CA GLY A 8 -8.10 -7.55 -1.24
C GLY A 8 -7.09 -7.12 -0.17
N ILE A 9 -7.52 -6.26 0.76
CA ILE A 9 -6.69 -5.83 1.90
C ILE A 9 -6.37 -7.03 2.81
N ARG A 10 -7.36 -7.86 3.13
CA ARG A 10 -7.18 -9.06 3.95
C ARG A 10 -6.22 -10.08 3.34
N ILE A 11 -6.34 -10.33 2.04
CA ILE A 11 -5.40 -11.20 1.31
C ILE A 11 -3.99 -10.62 1.37
N ALA A 12 -3.85 -9.31 1.10
CA ALA A 12 -2.53 -8.68 1.12
C ALA A 12 -1.85 -8.77 2.50
N PHE A 13 -2.62 -8.62 3.58
CA PHE A 13 -2.12 -8.81 4.95
C PHE A 13 -1.72 -10.28 5.20
N ALA A 14 -2.60 -11.24 4.88
CA ALA A 14 -2.38 -12.66 5.13
C ALA A 14 -1.13 -13.23 4.43
N TYR A 15 -0.86 -12.77 3.21
CA TYR A 15 0.29 -13.24 2.42
C TYR A 15 1.52 -12.31 2.52
N GLY A 16 1.46 -11.25 3.34
CA GLY A 16 2.56 -10.29 3.45
C GLY A 16 2.88 -9.60 2.13
N ILE A 17 1.87 -9.34 1.29
CA ILE A 17 1.98 -8.56 0.07
C ILE A 17 1.92 -7.08 0.44
N THR A 18 2.67 -6.23 -0.25
CA THR A 18 2.55 -4.77 -0.10
C THR A 18 1.41 -4.26 -0.98
N LEU A 19 0.35 -3.76 -0.36
CA LEU A 19 -0.80 -3.19 -1.07
C LEU A 19 -0.83 -1.68 -0.85
N ILE A 20 -0.82 -0.94 -1.95
CA ILE A 20 -0.83 0.52 -1.96
C ILE A 20 -1.99 0.96 -2.86
N GLY A 21 -2.81 1.89 -2.37
CA GLY A 21 -3.86 2.52 -3.15
C GLY A 21 -3.72 4.03 -3.16
N PHE A 22 -4.60 4.68 -3.93
CA PHE A 22 -4.65 6.14 -4.04
C PHE A 22 -3.34 6.88 -4.38
N VAL A 23 -2.31 6.24 -4.92
CA VAL A 23 -1.04 6.91 -5.32
C VAL A 23 -1.25 8.20 -6.13
N ARG A 24 -0.65 9.31 -5.68
CA ARG A 24 -0.63 10.65 -6.29
C ARG A 24 0.75 11.29 -6.06
N GLY A 25 1.62 11.27 -7.07
CA GLY A 25 3.00 11.74 -6.92
C GLY A 25 3.71 10.99 -5.78
N ASN A 26 4.21 11.73 -4.79
CA ASN A 26 4.89 11.16 -3.62
C ASN A 26 3.94 10.75 -2.47
N SER A 27 2.62 10.95 -2.62
CA SER A 27 1.62 10.63 -1.59
C SER A 27 0.85 9.36 -1.96
N MET A 28 0.61 8.49 -0.97
CA MET A 28 -0.11 7.23 -1.18
C MET A 28 -0.70 6.68 0.13
N ASN A 29 -1.70 5.81 0.02
CA ASN A 29 -2.23 5.05 1.15
C ASN A 29 -1.64 3.64 1.11
N ILE A 30 -0.91 3.27 2.16
CA ILE A 30 -0.33 1.93 2.29
C ILE A 30 -1.24 1.10 3.19
N TYR A 31 -1.82 0.04 2.64
CA TYR A 31 -2.75 -0.84 3.35
C TYR A 31 -2.04 -2.01 4.03
N SER A 32 -0.88 -2.43 3.53
CA SER A 32 -0.08 -3.52 4.11
C SER A 32 1.40 -3.36 3.79
N ARG A 33 2.25 -3.89 4.68
CA ARG A 33 3.73 -3.93 4.56
C ARG A 33 4.37 -2.56 4.25
N ALA A 34 4.03 -1.54 5.04
CA ALA A 34 4.63 -0.21 4.96
C ALA A 34 6.14 -0.22 5.26
N ASP A 35 6.61 -1.21 6.01
CA ASP A 35 8.03 -1.45 6.30
C ASP A 35 8.90 -1.66 5.05
N ARG A 36 8.31 -1.98 3.89
CA ARG A 36 9.03 -2.17 2.63
C ARG A 36 9.20 -0.90 1.81
N ILE A 37 8.63 0.23 2.26
CA ILE A 37 8.68 1.48 1.51
C ILE A 37 9.89 2.29 1.96
N VAL A 38 10.81 2.54 1.03
CA VAL A 38 11.95 3.43 1.25
C VAL A 38 11.63 4.78 0.62
N ALA A 39 11.49 5.81 1.46
CA ALA A 39 11.31 7.18 0.97
C ALA A 39 12.67 7.73 0.52
N SER A 40 12.76 8.20 -0.72
CA SER A 40 13.89 9.00 -1.15
C SER A 40 13.79 10.36 -0.48
N THR A 41 14.72 10.66 0.42
CA THR A 41 14.89 12.02 0.97
C THR A 41 15.87 12.72 0.03
N LEU A 42 15.40 13.75 -0.68
CA LEU A 42 16.28 14.70 -1.38
C LEU A 42 16.96 15.61 -0.37
#